data_AF-A0A1H8FLC3-F1
#
_entry.id   AF-A0A1H8FLC3-F1
#
_cell.length_a   1.000
_cell.length_b   1.000
_cell.length_c   1.000
_cell.angle_alpha   90.00
_cell.angle_beta   90.00
_cell.angle_gamma   90.00
#
_symmetry.space_group_name_H-M   'P 1'
#
loop_
_entity.id
_entity.type
_entity.pdbx_description
1 polymer ?
#
loop_
_entity_poly.entity_id
_entity_poly.type
_entity_poly.pdbx_seq_one_letter_code
_entity_poly.pdbx_strand_id
1 'polypeptide(L)' 'MVIGILVSGIIAGLFATIGSLTFGLPIWAAVLLYPVAGSLGAVGFIVFAMARMSQKEPQPAVVFATQSR' A
#
# COMPACT_ATOMS: atom_id res chain seq x y z
N MET A 1 -8.71 -2.79 -4.17
CA MET A 1 -7.42 -3.16 -3.52
C MET A 1 -6.27 -3.26 -4.52
N VAL A 2 -6.40 -4.01 -5.61
CA VAL A 2 -5.31 -4.27 -6.57
C VAL A 2 -4.69 -3.00 -7.16
N ILE A 3 -5.50 -2.02 -7.56
CA ILE A 3 -5.00 -0.75 -8.11
C ILE A 3 -4.12 0.00 -7.11
N GLY A 4 -4.51 0.04 -5.83
CA GLY A 4 -3.70 0.71 -4.79
C GLY A 4 -2.35 0.03 -4.57
N ILE A 5 -2.33 -1.31 -4.60
CA ILE A 5 -1.09 -2.10 -4.50
C ILE A 5 -0.17 -1.80 -5.70
N LEU A 6 -0.71 -1.84 -6.92
CA LEU A 6 0.03 -1.52 -8.15
C LEU A 6 0.63 -0.11 -8.11
N VAL A 7 -0.20 0.89 -7.78
CA VAL A 7 0.23 2.29 -7.70
C VAL A 7 1.30 2.46 -6.63
N SER A 8 1.13 1.87 -5.45
CA SER A 8 2.12 1.98 -4.36
C SER A 8 3.47 1.37 -4.75
N GLY A 9 3.47 0.23 -5.44
CA GLY A 9 4.71 -0.41 -5.89
C GLY A 9 5.39 0.38 -7.00
N ILE A 10 4.65 0.88 -7.98
CA ILE A 10 5.21 1.70 -9.06
C ILE A 10 5.84 2.98 -8.50
N ILE A 11 5.14 3.67 -7.59
CA ILE A 11 5.64 4.90 -6.97
C ILE A 11 6.89 4.61 -6.15
N ALA A 12 6.87 3.60 -5.27
CA ALA A 12 8.02 3.26 -4.44
C ALA A 12 9.25 2.86 -5.27
N GLY A 13 9.05 2.06 -6.32
CA GLY A 13 10.11 1.69 -7.26
C GLY A 13 10.70 2.91 -7.96
N LEU A 14 9.85 3.80 -8.49
CA LEU A 14 10.29 5.04 -9.15
C LEU A 14 11.09 5.95 -8.22
N PHE A 15 10.61 6.19 -6.99
CA PHE A 15 11.33 7.01 -6.02
C PHE A 15 12.69 6.42 -5.68
N ALA A 16 12.77 5.09 -5.48
CA ALA A 16 14.03 4.42 -5.20
C ALA A 16 15.00 4.51 -6.39
N THR A 17 14.53 4.32 -7.62
CA THR A 17 15.36 4.45 -8.82
C THR A 17 15.84 5.88 -9.01
N ILE A 18 14.97 6.88 -8.93
CA ILE A 18 15.34 8.29 -9.05
C ILE A 18 16.33 8.68 -7.95
N GLY A 19 16.04 8.30 -6.71
CA GLY A 19 16.93 8.52 -5.58
C GLY A 19 18.30 7.90 -5.81
N SER A 20 18.36 6.63 -6.23
CA SER A 20 19.62 5.93 -6.49
C SER A 20 20.47 6.62 -7.55
N LEU A 21 19.87 7.06 -8.66
CA LEU A 21 20.57 7.80 -9.71
C LEU A 21 21.04 9.17 -9.22
N THR A 22 20.25 9.84 -8.37
CA THR A 22 20.61 11.13 -7.77
C THR A 22 21.81 10.99 -6.81
N PHE A 23 21.91 9.86 -6.10
CA PHE A 23 23.07 9.54 -5.24
C PHE A 23 24.29 9.00 -6.01
N GLY A 24 24.24 8.93 -7.34
CA GLY A 24 25.35 8.48 -8.18
C GLY A 24 25.54 6.96 -8.22
N LEU A 25 24.53 6.18 -7.83
CA LEU A 25 24.57 4.73 -8.04
C LEU A 25 24.58 4.42 -9.54
N PRO A 26 25.30 3.36 -9.96
CA PRO A 26 25.35 2.98 -11.36
C PRO A 26 23.98 2.50 -11.84
N ILE A 27 23.69 2.73 -13.13
CA ILE A 27 22.37 2.48 -13.74
C ILE A 27 21.91 1.04 -13.51
N TRP A 28 22.80 0.05 -13.60
CA TRP A 28 22.45 -1.35 -13.37
C TRP A 28 21.96 -1.59 -11.93
N ALA A 29 22.55 -0.94 -10.94
CA ALA A 29 22.10 -1.03 -9.56
C ALA A 29 20.74 -0.34 -9.38
N ALA A 30 20.53 0.81 -10.00
CA ALA A 30 19.25 1.54 -9.98
C ALA A 30 18.09 0.73 -10.59
N VAL A 31 18.36 -0.01 -11.67
CA VAL A 31 17.40 -0.89 -12.34
C VAL A 31 17.08 -2.12 -11.48
N LEU A 32 18.07 -2.72 -10.82
CA LEU A 32 17.85 -3.83 -9.89
C LEU A 32 17.07 -3.38 -8.64
N LEU A 33 17.25 -2.12 -8.22
CA LEU A 33 16.54 -1.57 -7.06
C LEU A 33 15.04 -1.35 -7.33
N TYR A 34 14.66 -1.07 -8.58
CA TYR A 34 13.27 -0.81 -8.97
C TYR A 34 12.29 -1.90 -8.53
N PRO A 35 12.47 -3.19 -8.91
CA PRO A 35 11.56 -4.24 -8.48
C PRO A 35 11.60 -4.47 -6.96
N VAL A 36 12.77 -4.36 -6.33
CA VAL A 36 12.92 -4.57 -4.88
C VAL A 36 12.15 -3.52 -4.09
N ALA A 37 12.36 -2.24 -4.40
CA ALA A 37 11.65 -1.14 -3.76
C ALA A 37 10.15 -1.15 -4.10
N GLY A 38 9.79 -1.51 -5.33
CA GLY A 38 8.40 -1.65 -5.72
C GLY A 38 7.66 -2.76 -4.96
N SER A 39 8.29 -3.91 -4.76
CA SER A 39 7.75 -4.98 -3.90
C SER A 39 7.60 -4.52 -2.45
N LEU A 40 8.57 -3.81 -1.90
CA LEU A 40 8.49 -3.25 -0.54
C LEU A 40 7.34 -2.24 -0.40
N GLY A 41 7.15 -1.37 -1.40
CA GLY A 41 6.02 -0.43 -1.43
C GLY A 41 4.67 -1.14 -1.44
N ALA A 42 4.53 -2.17 -2.27
CA ALA A 42 3.33 -3.00 -2.35
C ALA A 42 3.03 -3.71 -1.02
N VAL A 43 4.05 -4.33 -0.39
CA VAL A 43 3.92 -4.98 0.92
C VAL A 43 3.52 -3.98 1.99
N GLY A 44 4.17 -2.81 2.03
CA GLY A 44 3.84 -1.74 2.98
C GLY A 44 2.39 -1.27 2.83
N PHE A 45 1.90 -1.12 1.61
CA PHE A 45 0.51 -0.76 1.35
C PHE A 45 -0.47 -1.86 1.80
N ILE A 46 -0.14 -3.13 1.62
CA ILE A 46 -0.97 -4.26 2.09
C ILE A 46 -1.07 -4.23 3.62
N VAL A 47 0.05 -4.09 4.32
CA VAL A 47 0.08 -4.01 5.80
C VAL A 47 -0.75 -2.82 6.28
N PHE A 48 -0.60 -1.65 5.65
CA PHE A 48 -1.39 -0.46 5.98
C PHE A 48 -2.89 -0.68 5.76
N ALA A 49 -3.27 -1.30 4.63
CA ALA A 49 -4.66 -1.60 4.33
C ALA A 49 -5.26 -2.59 5.34
N MET A 50 -4.53 -3.63 5.74
CA MET A 50 -4.96 -4.59 6.75
C MET A 50 -5.16 -3.92 8.12
N ALA A 51 -4.24 -3.05 8.54
CA ALA A 51 -4.37 -2.30 9.78
C ALA A 51 -5.63 -1.41 9.81
N ARG A 52 -5.96 -0.77 8.68
CA ARG A 52 -7.19 0.03 8.53
C ARG A 52 -8.47 -0.80 8.56
N MET A 53 -8.45 -2.01 8.01
CA MET A 53 -9.62 -2.90 8.03
C MET A 53 -9.91 -3.42 9.43
N SER A 54 -8.87 -3.72 10.22
CA SER A 54 -9.02 -4.20 11.60
C SER A 54 -9.67 -3.17 12.54
N GLN A 55 -9.64 -1.88 12.19
CA GLN A 55 -10.28 -0.80 12.96
C GLN A 55 -11.78 -0.64 12.67
N LYS A 56 -12.30 -1.30 11.64
CA LYS A 56 -13.70 -1.17 11.23
C LYS A 56 -14.51 -2.34 11.80
N GLU A 57 -14.65 -2.40 13.13
CA GLU A 57 -15.62 -3.29 13.76
C GLU A 57 -17.06 -2.90 13.38
N PRO A 58 -18.01 -3.87 13.37
CA PRO A 58 -19.35 -3.67 12.84
C PRO A 58 -20.13 -2.73 13.74
N GLN A 59 -20.70 -1.66 13.18
CA GLN A 59 -21.79 -0.97 13.85
C GLN A 59 -22.91 -2.01 14.09
N PRO A 60 -23.32 -2.26 15.34
CA PRO A 60 -24.45 -3.14 15.59
C PRO A 60 -25.64 -2.55 14.84
N ALA A 61 -26.20 -3.37 13.94
CA ALA A 61 -27.42 -3.04 13.24
C ALA A 61 -28.42 -2.52 14.26
N VAL A 62 -28.85 -1.26 14.11
CA VAL A 62 -29.86 -0.67 14.96
C VAL A 62 -31.10 -1.54 14.80
N VAL A 63 -31.39 -2.33 15.84
CA VAL A 63 -32.56 -3.19 15.93
C VAL A 63 -33.78 -2.28 16.03
N PHE A 64 -34.27 -1.79 14.89
CA PHE A 64 -35.57 -1.12 14.77
C PHE A 64 -36.71 -2.14 14.75
N ALA A 65 -36.62 -3.15 15.62
CA ALA A 65 -37.57 -4.25 15.70
C ALA A 65 -38.20 -4.32 17.10
N THR A 66 -38.55 -3.20 17.73
CA THR A 66 -39.48 -3.22 18.86
C THR A 66 -40.07 -1.84 19.08
N GLN A 67 -41.22 -1.54 18.48
CA GLN A 67 -42.35 -0.85 19.12
C GLN A 67 -43.43 -0.64 18.04
N SER A 68 -44.01 -1.75 17.59
CA SER A 68 -45.41 -1.77 17.18
C SER A 68 -46.24 -2.00 18.45
N ARG A 69 -46.83 -0.94 19.00
CA ARG A 69 -48.10 -1.00 19.76
C ARG A 69 -48.65 0.39 19.99
#